data_AF-A0A4Q5WH93-F1
#
_entry.id   AF-A0A4Q5WH93-F1
#
_cell.length_a   1.000
_cell.length_b   1.000
_cell.length_c   1.000
_cell.angle_alpha   90.00
_cell.angle_beta   90.00
_cell.angle_gamma   90.00
#
_symmetry.space_group_name_H-M   'P 1'
#
loop_
_entity.id
_entity.type
_entity.pdbx_description
1 polymer ?
#
loop_
_entity_poly.entity_id
_entity_poly.type
_entity_poly.pdbx_seq_one_letter_code
_entity_poly.pdbx_strand_id
1 'polypeptide(L)'
;MAHFARTRLAALALACLPVLSGCATTPEPCTSEWVHWKTERFVARFVKDHQKEFADARNSSAIFSGMSGLDTSGGIPMMLLAAGGMLTLASDFMNDLWPELRDAVSECDTAPRAAQLFASILREQGVNERAAKAVEDLGMLLDRQS
;
A
#
# COMPACT_ATOMS: atom_id res chain seq x y z
N MET A 1 -48.89 44.56 -3.90
CA MET A 1 -48.28 43.23 -3.64
C MET A 1 -47.07 43.51 -2.73
N ALA A 2 -47.21 43.63 -1.41
CA ALA A 2 -47.45 42.60 -0.39
C ALA A 2 -46.39 41.49 -0.35
N HIS A 3 -45.82 41.28 0.86
CA HIS A 3 -44.87 40.25 1.36
C HIS A 3 -43.40 40.73 1.47
N PHE A 4 -42.99 41.44 2.53
CA PHE A 4 -42.60 40.98 3.89
C PHE A 4 -41.54 39.87 3.95
N ALA A 5 -40.50 40.16 4.76
CA ALA A 5 -39.73 39.22 5.59
C ALA A 5 -38.77 38.27 4.86
N ARG A 6 -37.61 37.87 5.37
CA ARG A 6 -36.92 38.08 6.65
C ARG A 6 -35.48 37.59 6.42
N THR A 7 -34.52 38.33 6.96
CA THR A 7 -33.22 37.85 7.46
C THR A 7 -33.19 36.37 7.82
N ARG A 8 -32.22 35.61 7.29
CA ARG A 8 -31.42 34.63 8.05
C ARG A 8 -30.03 34.48 7.41
N LEU A 9 -29.04 35.12 8.05
CA LEU A 9 -27.65 34.67 8.03
C LEU A 9 -27.62 33.22 8.49
N ALA A 10 -27.40 32.30 7.55
CA ALA A 10 -27.05 30.93 7.89
C ALA A 10 -25.55 30.90 8.19
N ALA A 11 -25.20 31.17 9.45
CA ALA A 11 -23.92 30.81 10.01
C ALA A 11 -23.82 29.27 9.95
N LEU A 12 -23.17 28.75 8.90
CA LEU A 12 -22.71 27.36 8.92
C LEU A 12 -21.58 27.31 9.95
N ALA A 13 -21.90 26.75 11.11
CA ALA A 13 -20.92 26.33 12.09
C ALA A 13 -19.94 25.38 11.40
N LEU A 14 -18.74 25.89 11.11
CA LEU A 14 -17.60 25.08 10.72
C LEU A 14 -17.27 24.23 11.96
N ALA A 15 -17.80 23.01 11.98
CA ALA A 15 -17.42 22.03 12.98
C ALA A 15 -15.91 21.83 12.86
N CYS A 16 -15.17 22.30 13.86
CA CYS A 16 -13.82 21.83 14.14
C CYS A 16 -13.91 20.32 14.33
N LEU A 17 -13.70 19.56 13.26
CA LEU A 17 -13.29 18.17 13.38
C LEU A 17 -11.95 18.21 14.12
N PRO A 18 -11.83 17.58 15.31
CA PRO A 18 -10.53 17.39 15.91
C PRO A 18 -9.78 16.49 14.92
N VAL A 19 -8.86 17.10 14.18
CA VAL A 19 -7.78 16.35 13.55
C VAL A 19 -7.08 15.71 14.73
N LEU A 20 -7.34 14.42 14.97
CA LEU A 20 -6.50 13.55 15.77
C LEU A 20 -5.15 13.51 15.06
N SER A 21 -4.36 14.59 15.20
CA SER A 21 -2.93 14.50 15.12
C SER A 21 -2.56 13.60 16.29
N GLY A 22 -2.46 12.29 16.03
CA GLY A 22 -1.88 11.38 16.98
C GLY A 22 -0.53 11.97 17.38
N CYS A 23 -0.43 12.47 18.61
CA CYS A 23 0.84 12.58 19.26
C CYS A 23 1.36 11.15 19.25
N ALA A 24 2.26 10.83 18.32
CA ALA A 24 2.81 9.50 18.15
C ALA A 24 3.72 9.23 19.35
N THR A 25 3.12 8.93 20.49
CA THR A 25 3.79 8.30 21.61
C THR A 25 4.27 6.96 21.09
N THR A 26 5.56 6.69 21.21
CA THR A 26 6.13 5.38 20.85
C THR A 26 5.35 4.30 21.61
N PRO A 27 4.72 3.33 20.93
CA PRO A 27 3.97 2.28 21.59
C PRO A 27 4.89 1.39 22.45
N GLU A 28 4.31 0.58 23.33
CA GLU A 28 5.08 -0.33 24.17
C GLU A 28 5.77 -1.42 23.31
N PRO A 29 7.08 -1.72 23.52
CA PRO A 29 7.81 -2.70 22.72
C PRO A 29 7.12 -4.07 22.65
N CYS A 30 7.21 -4.71 21.48
CA CYS A 30 6.61 -6.02 21.20
C CYS A 30 5.09 -6.13 21.41
N THR A 31 4.37 -5.01 21.43
CA THR A 31 2.93 -4.99 21.16
C THR A 31 2.66 -5.01 19.65
N SER A 32 1.46 -5.44 19.24
CA SER A 32 1.05 -5.39 17.84
C SER A 32 1.08 -3.97 17.27
N GLU A 33 0.74 -2.97 18.08
CA GLU A 33 0.79 -1.56 17.71
C GLU A 33 2.23 -1.10 17.47
N TRP A 34 3.19 -1.51 18.31
CA TRP A 34 4.61 -1.18 18.11
C TRP A 34 5.20 -1.83 16.87
N VAL A 35 4.87 -3.11 16.61
CA VAL A 35 5.34 -3.81 15.40
C VAL A 35 4.79 -3.13 14.16
N HIS A 36 3.52 -2.75 14.16
CA HIS A 36 2.90 -1.99 13.07
C HIS A 36 3.58 -0.62 12.89
N TRP A 37 3.68 0.18 13.96
CA TRP A 37 4.34 1.50 13.95
C TRP A 37 5.77 1.44 13.41
N LYS A 38 6.54 0.43 13.82
CA LYS A 38 7.91 0.24 13.36
C LYS A 38 7.95 -0.19 11.90
N THR A 39 7.07 -1.13 11.50
CA THR A 39 6.94 -1.60 10.11
C THR A 39 6.62 -0.46 9.16
N GLU A 40 5.64 0.38 9.49
CA GLU A 40 5.25 1.52 8.66
C GLU A 40 6.42 2.45 8.35
N ARG A 41 7.35 2.63 9.31
CA ARG A 41 8.49 3.51 9.13
C ARG A 41 9.50 3.00 8.10
N PHE A 42 9.72 1.68 8.05
CA PHE A 42 10.56 1.06 7.01
C PHE A 42 9.84 1.03 5.67
N VAL A 43 8.55 0.65 5.68
CA VAL A 43 7.70 0.60 4.48
C VAL A 43 7.58 1.98 3.82
N ALA A 44 7.41 3.05 4.59
CA ALA A 44 7.26 4.40 4.06
C ALA A 44 8.50 4.86 3.27
N ARG A 45 9.70 4.46 3.70
CA ARG A 45 10.93 4.74 2.95
C ARG A 45 10.97 3.93 1.65
N PHE A 46 10.73 2.63 1.75
CA PHE A 46 10.68 1.74 0.59
C PHE A 46 9.68 2.23 -0.47
N VAL A 47 8.46 2.58 -0.06
CA VAL A 47 7.43 3.13 -0.95
C VAL A 47 7.89 4.42 -1.64
N LYS A 48 8.57 5.30 -0.90
CA LYS A 48 9.09 6.55 -1.45
C LYS A 48 10.15 6.29 -2.53
N ASP A 49 11.01 5.30 -2.32
CA ASP A 49 12.11 5.00 -3.25
C ASP A 49 11.62 4.28 -4.52
N HIS A 50 10.45 3.62 -4.47
CA HIS A 50 9.87 2.88 -5.59
C HIS A 50 8.53 3.43 -6.13
N GLN A 51 8.30 4.75 -6.01
CA GLN A 51 7.03 5.37 -6.41
C GLN A 51 6.68 5.12 -7.89
N LYS A 52 7.69 5.04 -8.76
CA LYS A 52 7.51 4.80 -10.19
C LYS A 52 7.00 3.39 -10.44
N GLU A 53 7.62 2.39 -9.83
CA GLU A 53 7.27 0.99 -9.98
C GLU A 53 5.84 0.73 -9.47
N PHE A 54 5.46 1.35 -8.34
CA PHE A 54 4.08 1.31 -7.85
C PHE A 54 3.09 2.03 -8.79
N ALA A 55 3.49 3.13 -9.43
CA ALA A 55 2.66 3.79 -10.45
C ALA A 55 2.47 2.90 -11.69
N ASP A 56 3.55 2.26 -12.17
CA ASP A 56 3.52 1.37 -13.32
C ASP A 56 2.68 0.11 -13.03
N ALA A 57 2.83 -0.48 -11.83
CA ALA A 57 2.04 -1.62 -11.37
C ALA A 57 0.53 -1.31 -11.34
N ARG A 58 0.14 -0.16 -10.78
CA ARG A 58 -1.24 0.33 -10.79
C ARG A 58 -1.78 0.46 -12.21
N ASN A 59 -1.03 1.16 -13.07
CA ASN A 59 -1.47 1.45 -14.42
C ASN A 59 -1.59 0.18 -15.28
N SER A 60 -0.70 -0.80 -15.07
CA SER A 60 -0.77 -2.08 -15.76
C SER A 60 -2.09 -2.82 -15.49
N SER A 61 -2.60 -2.77 -14.26
CA SER A 61 -3.88 -3.40 -13.91
C SER A 61 -5.08 -2.79 -14.63
N ALA A 62 -5.03 -1.49 -14.95
CA ALA A 62 -6.02 -0.83 -15.79
C ALA A 62 -5.95 -1.36 -17.24
N ILE A 63 -4.75 -1.62 -17.76
CA ILE A 63 -4.53 -2.23 -19.08
C ILE A 63 -5.14 -3.65 -19.14
N PHE A 64 -4.96 -4.47 -18.09
CA PHE A 64 -5.58 -5.80 -18.01
C PHE A 64 -7.10 -5.77 -17.91
N SER A 65 -7.67 -4.74 -17.29
CA SER A 65 -9.13 -4.60 -17.07
C SER A 65 -9.86 -4.06 -18.31
N GLY A 66 -9.15 -3.36 -19.21
CA GLY A 66 -9.70 -2.76 -20.44
C GLY A 66 -9.60 -3.63 -21.69
N MET A 67 -9.13 -4.88 -21.58
CA MET A 67 -8.88 -5.78 -22.71
C MET A 67 -10.17 -6.39 -23.29
N SER A 68 -11.06 -5.55 -23.82
CA SER A 68 -12.12 -5.91 -24.77
C SER A 68 -11.93 -5.24 -26.15
N GLY A 69 -10.78 -4.63 -26.40
CA GLY A 69 -10.45 -4.03 -27.69
C GLY A 69 -8.94 -3.95 -27.88
N LEU A 70 -8.42 -4.72 -28.83
CA LEU A 70 -6.99 -4.83 -29.13
C LEU A 70 -6.52 -3.61 -29.93
N ASP A 71 -6.14 -2.53 -29.26
CA ASP A 71 -5.20 -1.54 -29.80
C ASP A 71 -3.79 -1.86 -29.25
N THR A 72 -3.16 -2.88 -29.81
CA THR A 72 -1.96 -3.55 -29.27
C THR A 72 -0.62 -2.88 -29.60
N SER A 73 -0.59 -1.63 -30.08
CA SER A 73 0.69 -1.00 -30.46
C SER A 73 1.54 -0.55 -29.25
N GLY A 74 0.92 -0.32 -28.07
CA GLY A 74 1.61 0.09 -26.85
C GLY A 74 1.39 -0.81 -25.62
N GLY A 75 0.42 -1.74 -25.67
CA GLY A 75 0.01 -2.53 -24.50
C GLY A 75 1.05 -3.55 -24.03
N ILE A 76 1.58 -4.38 -24.95
CA ILE A 76 2.51 -5.47 -24.59
C ILE A 76 3.83 -4.94 -23.99
N PRO A 77 4.50 -3.92 -24.59
CA PRO A 77 5.72 -3.37 -24.00
C PRO A 77 5.49 -2.78 -22.60
N MET A 78 4.37 -2.10 -22.37
CA MET A 78 4.04 -1.52 -21.06
C MET A 78 3.77 -2.60 -20.01
N MET A 79 3.13 -3.71 -20.39
CA MET A 79 2.92 -4.86 -19.50
C MET A 79 4.24 -5.51 -19.11
N LEU A 80 5.19 -5.66 -20.04
CA LEU A 80 6.52 -6.19 -19.76
C LEU A 80 7.32 -5.28 -18.83
N LEU A 81 7.26 -3.97 -19.04
CA LEU A 81 7.89 -2.98 -18.15
C LEU A 81 7.31 -3.04 -16.74
N ALA A 82 5.99 -3.13 -16.61
CA ALA A 82 5.33 -3.26 -15.31
C ALA A 82 5.68 -4.58 -14.61
N ALA A 83 5.76 -5.68 -15.36
CA ALA A 83 6.23 -6.96 -14.82
C ALA A 83 7.69 -6.88 -14.35
N GLY A 84 8.56 -6.24 -15.13
CA GLY A 84 9.95 -5.98 -14.73
C GLY A 84 10.05 -5.14 -13.45
N GLY A 85 9.28 -4.04 -13.38
CA GLY A 85 9.20 -3.20 -12.18
C GLY A 85 8.69 -3.96 -10.95
N MET A 86 7.72 -4.87 -11.12
CA MET A 86 7.24 -5.74 -10.05
C MET A 86 8.29 -6.75 -9.57
N LEU A 87 9.11 -7.28 -10.49
CA LEU A 87 10.23 -8.15 -10.12
C LEU A 87 11.31 -7.38 -9.37
N THR A 88 11.62 -6.16 -9.79
CA THR A 88 12.53 -5.26 -9.05
C THR A 88 11.99 -4.96 -7.66
N LEU A 89 10.71 -4.57 -7.55
CA LEU A 89 10.04 -4.35 -6.25
C LEU A 89 10.14 -5.57 -5.34
N ALA A 90 9.86 -6.77 -5.86
CA ALA A 90 9.92 -7.99 -5.06
C ALA A 90 11.36 -8.33 -4.65
N SER A 91 12.33 -8.10 -5.53
CA SER A 91 13.76 -8.28 -5.25
C SER A 91 14.22 -7.34 -4.14
N ASP A 92 13.97 -6.04 -4.27
CA ASP A 92 14.43 -5.03 -3.33
C ASP A 92 13.69 -5.15 -1.99
N PHE A 93 12.41 -5.56 -2.04
CA PHE A 93 11.69 -5.97 -0.84
C PHE A 93 12.41 -7.11 -0.10
N MET A 94 12.81 -8.18 -0.79
CA MET A 94 13.43 -9.35 -0.16
C MET A 94 14.88 -9.13 0.28
N ASN A 95 15.62 -8.30 -0.45
CA ASN A 95 17.05 -8.10 -0.23
C ASN A 95 17.35 -6.90 0.68
N ASP A 96 16.49 -5.88 0.68
CA ASP A 96 16.74 -4.64 1.43
C ASP A 96 15.73 -4.45 2.57
N LEU A 97 14.42 -4.36 2.25
CA LEU A 97 13.41 -4.05 3.27
C LEU A 97 13.21 -5.19 4.28
N TRP A 98 13.04 -6.41 3.79
CA TRP A 98 12.66 -7.56 4.59
C TRP A 98 13.70 -7.93 5.65
N PRO A 99 15.02 -7.99 5.34
CA PRO A 99 16.02 -8.27 6.36
C PRO A 99 16.07 -7.21 7.46
N GLU A 100 16.07 -5.91 7.08
CA GLU A 100 16.11 -4.80 8.04
C GLU A 100 14.87 -4.82 8.95
N LEU A 101 13.69 -5.04 8.36
CA LEU A 101 12.45 -5.13 9.13
C LEU A 101 12.43 -6.35 10.05
N ARG A 102 12.72 -7.54 9.51
CA ARG A 102 12.71 -8.80 10.26
C ARG A 102 13.63 -8.69 11.46
N ASP A 103 14.85 -8.17 11.28
CA ASP A 103 15.80 -8.01 12.37
C ASP A 103 15.26 -7.02 13.42
N ALA A 104 14.62 -5.94 13.00
CA ALA A 104 14.05 -4.92 13.89
C ALA A 104 12.81 -5.38 14.68
N VAL A 105 12.16 -6.47 14.28
CA VAL A 105 11.00 -7.08 14.97
C VAL A 105 11.27 -8.52 15.44
N SER A 106 12.50 -9.03 15.27
CA SER A 106 12.88 -10.43 15.53
C SER A 106 12.77 -10.85 16.99
N GLU A 107 12.86 -9.88 17.91
CA GLU A 107 12.71 -10.07 19.35
C GLU A 107 11.25 -10.26 19.78
N CYS A 108 10.30 -10.04 18.86
CA CYS A 108 8.87 -10.13 19.12
C CYS A 108 8.27 -11.36 18.41
N ASP A 109 7.42 -12.12 19.10
CA ASP A 109 6.74 -13.33 18.58
C ASP A 109 5.73 -13.05 17.44
N THR A 110 5.53 -11.79 17.07
CA THR A 110 4.48 -11.32 16.14
C THR A 110 5.04 -10.80 14.81
N ALA A 111 6.18 -11.31 14.35
CA ALA A 111 6.73 -10.90 13.06
C ALA A 111 5.78 -11.28 11.89
N PRO A 112 5.42 -10.33 11.00
CA PRO A 112 4.57 -10.63 9.85
C PRO A 112 5.31 -11.53 8.85
N ARG A 113 4.60 -12.35 8.08
CA ARG A 113 5.23 -13.09 6.97
C ARG A 113 5.59 -12.14 5.83
N ALA A 114 6.75 -12.35 5.21
CA ALA A 114 7.28 -11.52 4.13
C ALA A 114 6.26 -11.31 2.99
N ALA A 115 5.67 -12.40 2.49
CA ALA A 115 4.68 -12.33 1.42
C ALA A 115 3.39 -11.60 1.82
N GLN A 116 2.93 -11.75 3.07
CA GLN A 116 1.75 -11.06 3.57
C GLN A 116 2.00 -9.56 3.69
N LEU A 117 3.18 -9.19 4.20
CA LEU A 117 3.61 -7.80 4.25
C LEU A 117 3.70 -7.21 2.84
N PHE A 118 4.40 -7.86 1.92
CA PHE A 118 4.54 -7.35 0.56
C PHE A 118 3.18 -7.18 -0.14
N ALA A 119 2.27 -8.13 0.02
CA ALA A 119 0.90 -8.01 -0.48
C ALA A 119 0.13 -6.85 0.16
N SER A 120 0.30 -6.60 1.47
CA SER A 120 -0.31 -5.45 2.15
C SER A 120 0.20 -4.11 1.61
N ILE A 121 1.51 -3.99 1.36
CA ILE A 121 2.13 -2.80 0.75
C ILE A 121 1.53 -2.57 -0.64
N LEU A 122 1.43 -3.60 -1.47
CA LEU A 122 0.83 -3.50 -2.80
C LEU A 122 -0.60 -2.95 -2.74
N ARG A 123 -1.43 -3.45 -1.81
CA ARG A 123 -2.81 -2.98 -1.60
C ARG A 123 -2.86 -1.52 -1.17
N GLU A 124 -2.05 -1.13 -0.18
CA GLU A 124 -1.97 0.25 0.31
C GLU A 124 -1.50 1.21 -0.77
N GLN A 125 -0.60 0.77 -1.65
CA GLN A 125 -0.16 1.55 -2.80
C GLN A 125 -1.16 1.57 -3.96
N GLY A 126 -2.31 0.91 -3.83
CA GLY A 126 -3.40 0.90 -4.80
C GLY A 126 -3.23 -0.09 -5.96
N VAL A 127 -2.28 -1.03 -5.87
CA VAL A 127 -2.16 -2.12 -6.84
C VAL A 127 -3.40 -3.02 -6.75
N ASN A 128 -3.81 -3.57 -7.90
CA ASN A 128 -5.03 -4.37 -8.02
C ASN A 128 -5.08 -5.53 -7.01
N GLU A 129 -6.23 -5.69 -6.34
CA GLU A 129 -6.42 -6.72 -5.30
C GLU A 129 -6.17 -8.15 -5.81
N ARG A 130 -6.53 -8.46 -7.07
CA ARG A 130 -6.26 -9.77 -7.65
C ARG A 130 -4.75 -10.03 -7.75
N ALA A 131 -3.98 -9.01 -8.12
CA ALA A 131 -2.53 -9.12 -8.21
C ALA A 131 -1.90 -9.25 -6.82
N ALA A 132 -2.30 -8.41 -5.86
CA ALA A 132 -1.81 -8.48 -4.49
C ALA A 132 -2.13 -9.84 -3.83
N LYS A 133 -3.36 -10.34 -4.04
CA LYS A 133 -3.76 -11.66 -3.53
C LYS A 133 -3.00 -12.81 -4.18
N ALA A 134 -2.71 -12.74 -5.48
CA ALA A 134 -1.90 -13.75 -6.14
C ALA A 134 -0.48 -13.86 -5.55
N VAL A 135 0.12 -12.73 -5.18
CA VAL A 135 1.42 -12.68 -4.48
C VAL A 135 1.33 -13.33 -3.09
N GLU A 136 0.29 -12.99 -2.32
CA GLU A 136 0.06 -13.59 -1.00
C GLU A 136 -0.15 -15.11 -1.07
N ASP A 137 -1.00 -15.57 -1.99
CA ASP A 137 -1.30 -16.99 -2.19
C ASP A 137 -0.04 -17.77 -2.64
N LEU A 138 0.78 -17.19 -3.52
CA LEU A 138 2.05 -17.78 -3.93
C LEU A 138 3.02 -17.90 -2.76
N GLY A 139 3.16 -16.86 -1.93
CA GLY A 139 4.00 -16.90 -0.75
C GLY A 139 3.60 -17.99 0.24
N MET A 140 2.29 -18.14 0.51
CA MET A 140 1.79 -19.21 1.36
C MET A 140 2.07 -20.62 0.82
N LEU A 141 2.10 -20.78 -0.51
CA LEU A 141 2.44 -22.05 -1.14
C LEU A 141 3.93 -22.38 -1.00
N LEU A 142 4.80 -21.37 -1.14
CA LEU A 142 6.25 -21.53 -1.03
C LEU A 142 6.68 -21.81 0.42
N ASP A 143 6.10 -21.10 1.40
CA ASP A 143 6.36 -21.32 2.83
C ASP A 143 5.98 -22.74 3.30
N ARG A 144 5.05 -23.41 2.61
CA ARG A 144 4.68 -24.80 2.93
C ARG A 144 5.73 -25.81 2.48
N GLN A 145 6.58 -25.45 1.53
CA GLN A 145 7.58 -26.34 0.92
C GLN A 145 8.96 -26.24 1.56
N SER A 146 9.20 -25.23 2.40
CA SER A 146 10.43 -25.03 3.19
C SER A 146 10.36 -25.69 4.55
#